data_AF-U3AFP9-F1
#
_entry.id   AF-U3AFP9-F1
#
_cell.length_a   1.000
_cell.length_b   1.000
_cell.length_c   1.000
_cell.angle_alpha   90.00
_cell.angle_beta   90.00
_cell.angle_gamma   90.00
#
_symmetry.space_group_name_H-M   'P 1'
#
loop_
_entity.id
_entity.type
_entity.pdbx_description
1 polymer ?
#
loop_
_entity_poly.entity_id
_entity_poly.type
_entity_poly.pdbx_seq_one_letter_code
_entity_poly.pdbx_strand_id
1 'polypeptide(L)'
;MKPNGSLFGTRDVAQGASRVSFDVGTTYTPGEYELVAVNGDQTVGTTTRTLRSDLQIIEMGIGRNQPEKMWNGTDGSPHSQAFVTIENQGSGPTAVTQFLFFGKVPYSSGENGTQYAGTDVSGIYDPESNSEIERVVVPPGGSKTIYSSRMPFAFIRGGNVVCTDYQQSGTFKLSLETSTTGPSLSKTYDVQYSASEEFNNCSITIKEDG
;
A
#
# COMPACT_ATOMS: atom_id res chain seq x y z
N MET A 1 26.42 8.02 8.38
CA MET A 1 26.74 6.59 8.35
C MET A 1 25.46 5.78 8.36
N LYS A 2 25.42 4.67 7.60
CA LYS A 2 24.34 3.69 7.63
C LYS A 2 24.41 2.86 8.93
N PRO A 3 23.35 2.09 9.27
CA PRO A 3 23.36 1.25 10.47
C PRO A 3 24.50 0.23 10.55
N ASN A 4 25.05 -0.20 9.41
CA ASN A 4 26.20 -1.11 9.33
C ASN A 4 27.56 -0.38 9.39
N GLY A 5 27.59 0.92 9.66
CA GLY A 5 28.81 1.73 9.68
C GLY A 5 29.36 2.12 8.30
N SER A 6 28.71 1.78 7.19
CA SER A 6 29.15 2.25 5.87
C SER A 6 28.74 3.71 5.62
N LEU A 7 29.44 4.43 4.75
CA LEU A 7 29.02 5.78 4.35
C LEU A 7 27.65 5.72 3.63
N PHE A 8 26.74 6.63 4.03
CA PHE A 8 25.47 6.84 3.32
C PHE A 8 25.63 7.88 2.22
N GLY A 9 26.19 9.04 2.58
CA GLY A 9 26.48 10.15 1.69
C GLY A 9 27.06 11.32 2.47
N THR A 10 27.58 12.31 1.75
CA THR A 10 28.14 13.54 2.31
C THR A 10 27.41 14.77 1.75
N ARG A 11 27.41 15.85 2.54
CA ARG A 11 26.85 17.15 2.17
C ARG A 11 27.68 18.26 2.78
N ASP A 12 28.04 19.23 1.96
CA ASP A 12 28.67 20.45 2.44
C ASP A 12 27.65 21.33 3.16
N VAL A 13 28.08 21.96 4.25
CA VAL A 13 27.28 22.92 4.99
C VAL A 13 27.64 24.32 4.48
N ALA A 14 26.72 24.93 3.74
CA ALA A 14 26.91 26.30 3.26
C ALA A 14 27.07 27.28 4.44
N GLN A 15 27.84 28.35 4.24
CA GLN A 15 28.04 29.36 5.27
C GLN A 15 26.69 29.97 5.71
N GLY A 16 26.42 29.96 7.02
CA GLY A 16 25.17 30.44 7.58
C GLY A 16 24.01 29.43 7.56
N ALA A 17 24.21 28.21 7.03
CA ALA A 17 23.20 27.17 7.08
C ALA A 17 23.08 26.58 8.50
N SER A 18 21.85 26.49 9.00
CA SER A 18 21.52 25.83 10.27
C SER A 18 20.90 24.44 10.08
N ARG A 19 20.61 24.05 8.83
CA ARG A 19 19.99 22.77 8.48
C ARG A 19 20.58 22.21 7.20
N VAL A 20 20.76 20.89 7.20
CA VAL A 20 21.06 20.09 6.01
C VAL A 20 20.01 19.00 5.85
N SER A 21 19.78 18.58 4.62
CA SER A 21 18.83 17.53 4.28
C SER A 21 19.50 16.45 3.46
N PHE A 22 19.16 15.20 3.77
CA PHE A 22 19.54 14.02 3.02
C PHE A 22 18.27 13.37 2.48
N ASP A 23 18.27 13.03 1.20
CA ASP A 23 17.22 12.19 0.63
C ASP A 23 17.61 10.73 0.86
N VAL A 24 16.80 10.03 1.65
CA VAL A 24 17.00 8.63 2.02
C VAL A 24 16.27 7.65 1.09
N GLY A 25 15.43 8.18 0.19
CA GLY A 25 14.58 7.36 -0.67
C GLY A 25 13.71 6.40 0.15
N THR A 26 13.31 5.28 -0.45
CA THR A 26 12.43 4.27 0.18
C THR A 26 13.08 2.88 0.27
N THR A 27 14.34 2.78 -0.12
CA THR A 27 15.17 1.56 -0.13
C THR A 27 16.30 1.64 0.90
N TYR A 28 16.14 2.50 1.92
CA TYR A 28 17.09 2.60 3.02
C TYR A 28 17.09 1.32 3.87
N THR A 29 18.21 1.07 4.55
CA THR A 29 18.32 -0.01 5.53
C THR A 29 17.71 0.46 6.85
N PRO A 30 16.67 -0.19 7.40
CA PRO A 30 16.13 0.22 8.69
C PRO A 30 17.19 0.19 9.80
N GLY A 31 17.13 1.15 10.72
CA GLY A 31 18.02 1.23 11.87
C GLY A 31 18.46 2.65 12.22
N GLU A 32 19.47 2.74 13.08
CA GLU A 32 20.05 4.00 13.50
C GLU A 32 21.09 4.50 12.50
N TYR A 33 20.86 5.69 11.96
CA TYR A 33 21.79 6.42 11.12
C TYR A 33 22.51 7.46 11.95
N GLU A 34 23.83 7.50 11.81
CA GLU A 34 24.67 8.49 12.48
C GLU A 34 25.00 9.63 11.53
N LEU A 35 24.75 10.87 11.95
CA LEU A 35 25.17 12.09 11.26
C LEU A 35 26.42 12.60 11.96
N VAL A 36 27.53 12.64 11.22
CA VAL A 36 28.83 13.09 11.70
C VAL A 36 29.14 14.42 11.03
N ALA A 37 29.29 15.48 11.83
CA ALA A 37 29.74 16.77 11.38
C ALA A 37 31.28 16.81 11.45
N VAL A 38 31.92 17.20 10.34
CA VAL A 38 33.38 17.26 10.23
C VAL A 38 33.84 18.64 9.79
N ASN A 39 35.01 19.07 10.27
CA ASN A 39 35.74 20.26 9.81
C ASN A 39 37.17 19.83 9.44
N GLY A 40 37.46 19.73 8.14
CA GLY A 40 38.64 19.02 7.67
C GLY A 40 38.60 17.56 8.14
N ASP A 41 39.67 17.11 8.78
CA ASP A 41 39.78 15.75 9.30
C ASP A 41 39.23 15.59 10.74
N GLN A 42 38.73 16.67 11.34
CA GLN A 42 38.23 16.66 12.72
C GLN A 42 36.72 16.46 12.77
N THR A 43 36.27 15.50 13.56
CA THR A 43 34.86 15.38 13.94
C THR A 43 34.51 16.45 14.96
N VAL A 44 33.54 17.30 14.64
CA VAL A 44 33.08 18.42 15.49
C VAL A 44 31.75 18.14 16.17
N GLY A 45 31.06 17.07 15.78
CA GLY A 45 29.84 16.63 16.46
C GLY A 45 29.20 15.43 15.81
N THR A 46 28.33 14.76 16.56
CA THR A 46 27.60 13.58 16.12
C THR A 46 26.16 13.63 16.64
N THR A 47 25.20 13.21 15.82
CA THR A 47 23.82 12.97 16.25
C THR A 47 23.26 11.75 15.53
N THR A 48 22.27 11.08 16.10
CA THR A 48 21.65 9.91 15.49
C THR A 48 20.21 10.15 15.07
N ARG A 49 19.76 9.42 14.05
CA ARG A 49 18.38 9.40 13.57
C ARG A 49 18.01 7.97 13.23
N THR A 50 16.93 7.47 13.83
CA THR A 50 16.39 6.16 13.48
C THR A 50 15.50 6.29 12.26
N LEU A 51 15.69 5.44 11.25
CA LEU A 51 14.78 5.25 10.13
C LEU A 51 14.14 3.87 10.24
N ARG A 52 12.82 3.83 10.30
CA ARG A 52 12.04 2.60 10.29
C ARG A 52 10.73 2.82 9.55
N SER A 53 10.29 1.79 8.82
CA SER A 53 8.93 1.70 8.31
C SER A 53 7.99 1.24 9.42
N ASP A 54 6.78 1.78 9.45
CA ASP A 54 5.67 1.28 10.27
C ASP A 54 4.37 1.64 9.54
N LEU A 55 4.12 0.91 8.44
CA LEU A 55 2.87 1.06 7.69
C LEU A 55 1.76 0.24 8.33
N GLN A 56 0.58 0.85 8.43
CA GLN A 56 -0.63 0.21 8.93
C GLN A 56 -1.78 0.41 7.96
N ILE A 57 -2.59 -0.64 7.77
CA ILE A 57 -3.88 -0.54 7.08
C ILE A 57 -4.89 -0.03 8.11
N ILE A 58 -5.39 1.18 7.87
CA ILE A 58 -6.36 1.85 8.74
C ILE A 58 -7.78 1.58 8.28
N GLU A 59 -7.98 1.46 6.96
CA GLU A 59 -9.30 1.23 6.37
C GLU A 59 -9.16 0.46 5.07
N MET A 60 -10.09 -0.44 4.81
CA MET A 60 -10.25 -1.13 3.54
C MET A 60 -11.72 -1.08 3.16
N GLY A 61 -11.98 -0.82 1.88
CA GLY A 61 -13.34 -0.69 1.38
C GLY A 61 -13.46 -0.91 -0.12
N ILE A 62 -14.69 -0.78 -0.60
CA ILE A 62 -15.03 -0.87 -2.02
C ILE A 62 -15.94 0.30 -2.41
N GLY A 63 -15.80 0.79 -3.63
CA GLY A 63 -16.52 1.99 -4.08
C GLY A 63 -18.04 1.86 -4.13
N ARG A 64 -18.58 0.63 -4.23
CA ARG A 64 -20.03 0.38 -4.16
C ARG A 64 -20.59 0.71 -2.78
N ASN A 65 -19.81 0.45 -1.73
CA ASN A 65 -20.23 0.65 -0.34
C ASN A 65 -19.85 2.03 0.18
N GLN A 66 -18.76 2.61 -0.34
CA GLN A 66 -18.20 3.89 0.10
C GLN A 66 -17.81 4.75 -1.12
N PRO A 67 -18.78 5.19 -1.94
CA PRO A 67 -18.50 5.96 -3.14
C PRO A 67 -17.80 7.30 -2.85
N GLU A 68 -17.99 7.86 -1.66
CA GLU A 68 -17.35 9.10 -1.21
C GLU A 68 -15.83 8.97 -0.98
N LYS A 69 -15.33 7.74 -0.86
CA LYS A 69 -13.89 7.44 -0.74
C LYS A 69 -13.22 7.22 -2.09
N MET A 70 -14.01 7.19 -3.17
CA MET A 70 -13.53 6.99 -4.52
C MET A 70 -13.21 8.33 -5.21
N TRP A 71 -12.39 8.28 -6.24
CA TRP A 71 -12.16 9.46 -7.09
C TRP A 71 -13.42 9.79 -7.89
N ASN A 72 -13.60 11.07 -8.20
CA ASN A 72 -14.67 11.53 -9.09
C ASN A 72 -14.33 11.19 -10.54
N GLY A 73 -14.53 9.93 -10.93
CA GLY A 73 -14.45 9.44 -12.31
C GLY A 73 -15.80 9.56 -13.03
N THR A 74 -15.77 9.82 -14.34
CA THR A 74 -16.97 9.84 -15.19
C THR A 74 -17.29 8.47 -15.82
N ASP A 75 -16.38 7.51 -15.67
CA ASP A 75 -16.50 6.13 -16.09
C ASP A 75 -17.05 5.25 -14.95
N GLY A 76 -17.90 4.27 -15.26
CA GLY A 76 -18.62 3.44 -14.25
C GLY A 76 -17.77 2.47 -13.43
N SER A 77 -16.44 2.60 -13.46
CA SER A 77 -15.46 1.70 -12.84
C SER A 77 -15.30 1.84 -11.30
N PRO A 78 -15.32 3.05 -10.69
CA PRO A 78 -14.94 3.23 -9.29
C PRO A 78 -15.78 2.40 -8.32
N HIS A 79 -17.05 2.15 -8.63
CA HIS A 79 -17.96 1.35 -7.79
C HIS A 79 -17.47 -0.09 -7.58
N SER A 80 -16.74 -0.67 -8.53
CA SER A 80 -16.20 -2.03 -8.38
C SER A 80 -14.76 -2.08 -7.90
N GLN A 81 -14.13 -0.91 -7.69
CA GLN A 81 -12.77 -0.84 -7.20
C GLN A 81 -12.71 -1.06 -5.69
N ALA A 82 -11.64 -1.72 -5.25
CA ALA A 82 -11.23 -1.71 -3.86
C ALA A 82 -10.26 -0.56 -3.60
N PHE A 83 -10.32 0.00 -2.40
CA PHE A 83 -9.34 0.93 -1.89
C PHE A 83 -8.81 0.48 -0.52
N VAL A 84 -7.65 0.99 -0.16
CA VAL A 84 -7.10 0.85 1.19
C VAL A 84 -6.49 2.18 1.61
N THR A 85 -6.80 2.61 2.83
CA THR A 85 -6.15 3.75 3.48
C THR A 85 -5.05 3.22 4.38
N ILE A 86 -3.84 3.71 4.13
CA ILE A 86 -2.63 3.33 4.86
C ILE A 86 -2.03 4.55 5.56
N GLU A 87 -1.47 4.32 6.73
CA GLU A 87 -0.75 5.33 7.51
C GLU A 87 0.67 4.84 7.81
N ASN A 88 1.66 5.73 7.73
CA ASN A 88 3.03 5.47 8.12
C ASN A 88 3.34 6.12 9.47
N GLN A 89 3.28 5.35 10.55
CA GLN A 89 3.66 5.81 11.89
C GLN A 89 5.18 5.73 12.12
N GLY A 90 5.93 5.32 11.10
CA GLY A 90 7.37 5.19 11.09
C GLY A 90 8.08 6.52 10.92
N SER A 91 9.39 6.50 11.14
CA SER A 91 10.25 7.67 10.97
C SER A 91 10.89 7.75 9.58
N GLY A 92 10.84 6.66 8.81
CA GLY A 92 11.32 6.61 7.43
C GLY A 92 10.16 6.54 6.43
N PRO A 93 10.30 7.12 5.23
CA PRO A 93 9.30 6.99 4.18
C PRO A 93 9.16 5.52 3.75
N THR A 94 8.00 5.11 3.24
CA THR A 94 7.81 3.73 2.77
C THR A 94 7.06 3.77 1.45
N ALA A 95 7.48 3.01 0.45
CA ALA A 95 6.71 2.83 -0.76
C ALA A 95 5.93 1.51 -0.71
N VAL A 96 4.65 1.54 -1.04
CA VAL A 96 3.88 0.34 -1.41
C VAL A 96 4.17 0.05 -2.87
N THR A 97 4.59 -1.18 -3.15
CA THR A 97 5.03 -1.63 -4.49
C THR A 97 4.12 -2.66 -5.11
N GLN A 98 3.35 -3.42 -4.31
CA GLN A 98 2.28 -4.28 -4.84
C GLN A 98 1.04 -4.24 -3.94
N PHE A 99 -0.14 -4.30 -4.55
CA PHE A 99 -1.45 -4.40 -3.92
C PHE A 99 -2.15 -5.67 -4.39
N LEU A 100 -2.29 -6.65 -3.48
CA LEU A 100 -2.69 -8.01 -3.77
C LEU A 100 -3.90 -8.44 -2.92
N PHE A 101 -4.76 -9.27 -3.52
CA PHE A 101 -5.87 -9.94 -2.85
C PHE A 101 -5.76 -11.45 -3.05
N PHE A 102 -5.85 -12.22 -1.96
CA PHE A 102 -5.77 -13.68 -1.96
C PHE A 102 -7.04 -14.28 -1.37
N GLY A 103 -7.46 -15.46 -1.86
CA GLY A 103 -8.59 -16.18 -1.29
C GLY A 103 -9.90 -15.91 -2.03
N LYS A 104 -11.00 -15.69 -1.29
CA LYS A 104 -12.36 -15.66 -1.84
C LYS A 104 -12.81 -14.27 -2.29
N VAL A 105 -12.12 -13.62 -3.25
CA VAL A 105 -12.68 -12.43 -3.93
C VAL A 105 -13.25 -12.76 -5.32
N PRO A 106 -14.32 -12.07 -5.79
CA PRO A 106 -15.05 -12.42 -7.01
C PRO A 106 -14.25 -12.42 -8.31
N TYR A 107 -13.47 -11.37 -8.54
CA TYR A 107 -12.65 -11.25 -9.74
C TYR A 107 -11.23 -11.72 -9.45
N SER A 108 -10.75 -12.61 -10.33
CA SER A 108 -9.49 -13.36 -10.28
C SER A 108 -8.66 -13.13 -9.01
N SER A 109 -8.89 -13.97 -8.02
CA SER A 109 -7.91 -14.25 -6.98
C SER A 109 -7.81 -15.76 -6.79
N GLY A 110 -6.61 -16.28 -6.63
CA GLY A 110 -6.35 -17.69 -6.37
C GLY A 110 -5.25 -17.86 -5.34
N GLU A 111 -4.60 -19.03 -5.31
CA GLU A 111 -3.43 -19.25 -4.45
C GLU A 111 -2.31 -18.23 -4.73
N ASN A 112 -2.20 -17.76 -5.99
CA ASN A 112 -1.26 -16.73 -6.44
C ASN A 112 -1.80 -15.30 -6.28
N GLY A 113 -2.79 -15.08 -5.42
CA GLY A 113 -3.44 -13.79 -5.24
C GLY A 113 -4.17 -13.34 -6.49
N THR A 114 -4.11 -12.04 -6.81
CA THR A 114 -4.67 -11.42 -8.02
C THR A 114 -3.94 -11.81 -9.32
N GLN A 115 -3.28 -12.97 -9.34
CA GLN A 115 -2.55 -13.58 -10.46
C GLN A 115 -1.25 -12.90 -10.89
N TYR A 116 -0.79 -11.88 -10.15
CA TYR A 116 0.48 -11.19 -10.40
C TYR A 116 1.36 -11.06 -9.15
N ALA A 117 1.10 -11.87 -8.11
CA ALA A 117 2.04 -12.00 -7.01
C ALA A 117 3.40 -12.47 -7.54
N GLY A 118 4.48 -11.76 -7.18
CA GLY A 118 5.84 -12.08 -7.62
C GLY A 118 6.19 -11.65 -9.05
N THR A 119 5.35 -10.88 -9.73
CA THR A 119 5.70 -10.20 -10.99
C THR A 119 6.01 -8.71 -10.75
N ASP A 120 6.30 -7.96 -11.81
CA ASP A 120 6.55 -6.50 -11.82
C ASP A 120 5.27 -5.65 -11.81
N VAL A 121 4.09 -6.27 -11.88
CA VAL A 121 2.79 -5.61 -11.85
C VAL A 121 2.49 -5.14 -10.43
N SER A 122 2.19 -3.86 -10.25
CA SER A 122 1.93 -3.31 -8.91
C SER A 122 0.52 -3.62 -8.45
N GLY A 123 -0.46 -3.66 -9.35
CA GLY A 123 -1.87 -3.70 -8.95
C GLY A 123 -2.39 -2.40 -8.35
N ILE A 124 -1.63 -1.29 -8.41
CA ILE A 124 -1.97 0.01 -7.83
C ILE A 124 -2.46 0.96 -8.92
N TYR A 125 -3.71 1.39 -8.83
CA TYR A 125 -4.31 2.35 -9.74
C TYR A 125 -4.11 3.79 -9.27
N ASP A 126 -3.72 4.66 -10.19
CA ASP A 126 -3.67 6.09 -9.99
C ASP A 126 -4.79 6.79 -10.77
N PRO A 127 -5.77 7.40 -10.08
CA PRO A 127 -6.81 8.20 -10.72
C PRO A 127 -6.30 9.42 -11.47
N GLU A 128 -5.15 10.00 -11.09
CA GLU A 128 -4.63 11.20 -11.75
C GLU A 128 -4.09 10.89 -13.14
N SER A 129 -3.33 9.80 -13.27
CA SER A 129 -2.81 9.33 -14.57
C SER A 129 -3.76 8.40 -15.32
N ASN A 130 -4.84 7.95 -14.67
CA ASN A 130 -5.77 6.94 -15.19
C ASN A 130 -5.05 5.66 -15.65
N SER A 131 -4.07 5.21 -14.88
CA SER A 131 -3.24 4.05 -15.20
C SER A 131 -2.72 3.34 -13.96
N GLU A 132 -2.21 2.12 -14.14
CA GLU A 132 -1.43 1.46 -13.10
C GLU A 132 -0.08 2.17 -12.92
N ILE A 133 0.34 2.37 -11.66
CA ILE A 133 1.61 3.00 -11.30
C ILE A 133 2.49 2.03 -10.52
N GLU A 134 3.81 2.13 -10.66
CA GLU A 134 4.74 1.16 -10.06
C GLU A 134 4.72 1.14 -8.52
N ARG A 135 4.49 2.30 -7.90
CA ARG A 135 4.56 2.44 -6.44
C ARG A 135 3.92 3.72 -5.92
N VAL A 136 3.50 3.68 -4.65
CA VAL A 136 3.02 4.85 -3.91
C VAL A 136 3.88 5.08 -2.68
N VAL A 137 4.50 6.26 -2.57
CA VAL A 137 5.28 6.66 -1.39
C VAL A 137 4.36 7.27 -0.33
N VAL A 138 4.45 6.75 0.90
CA VAL A 138 3.83 7.30 2.11
C VAL A 138 4.93 7.89 3.00
N PRO A 139 4.94 9.23 3.21
CA PRO A 139 5.96 9.88 4.02
C PRO A 139 5.80 9.51 5.51
N PRO A 140 6.85 9.72 6.34
CA PRO A 140 6.74 9.57 7.80
C PRO A 140 5.61 10.41 8.37
N GLY A 141 4.77 9.83 9.24
CA GLY A 141 3.58 10.47 9.82
C GLY A 141 2.48 10.78 8.80
N GLY A 142 2.59 10.29 7.57
CA GLY A 142 1.64 10.54 6.49
C GLY A 142 0.60 9.42 6.35
N SER A 143 -0.51 9.77 5.72
CA SER A 143 -1.57 8.83 5.33
C SER A 143 -1.88 8.97 3.84
N LYS A 144 -2.23 7.86 3.18
CA LYS A 144 -2.67 7.83 1.78
C LYS A 144 -3.75 6.78 1.57
N THR A 145 -4.70 7.08 0.69
CA THR A 145 -5.62 6.09 0.11
C THR A 145 -5.07 5.66 -1.24
N ILE A 146 -4.97 4.35 -1.45
CA ILE A 146 -4.57 3.75 -2.73
C ILE A 146 -5.67 2.84 -3.25
N TYR A 147 -5.75 2.70 -4.57
CA TYR A 147 -6.80 1.96 -5.25
C TYR A 147 -6.22 0.74 -5.95
N SER A 148 -6.97 -0.36 -5.98
CA SER A 148 -6.57 -1.53 -6.77
C SER A 148 -6.75 -1.24 -8.26
N SER A 149 -5.90 -1.73 -9.16
CA SER A 149 -6.11 -1.65 -10.62
C SER A 149 -6.96 -2.80 -11.17
N ARG A 150 -7.33 -3.78 -10.33
CA ARG A 150 -7.80 -5.09 -10.79
C ARG A 150 -9.24 -5.43 -10.40
N MET A 151 -9.99 -4.48 -9.83
CA MET A 151 -11.41 -4.64 -9.49
C MET A 151 -11.72 -6.01 -8.82
N PRO A 152 -11.06 -6.35 -7.70
CA PRO A 152 -11.15 -7.68 -7.09
C PRO A 152 -12.59 -8.11 -6.72
N PHE A 153 -13.51 -7.15 -6.58
CA PHE A 153 -14.91 -7.37 -6.24
C PHE A 153 -15.88 -7.23 -7.44
N ALA A 154 -15.36 -7.20 -8.66
CA ALA A 154 -16.19 -7.31 -9.86
C ALA A 154 -16.68 -8.75 -10.07
N PHE A 155 -17.96 -8.91 -10.35
CA PHE A 155 -18.48 -10.19 -10.80
C PHE A 155 -18.32 -10.29 -12.32
N ILE A 156 -17.62 -11.32 -12.80
CA ILE A 156 -17.48 -11.59 -14.24
C ILE A 156 -18.02 -12.97 -14.59
N ARG A 157 -18.55 -13.13 -15.81
CA ARG A 157 -19.00 -14.44 -16.28
C ARG A 157 -17.79 -15.37 -16.35
N GLY A 158 -17.89 -16.53 -15.70
CA GLY A 158 -16.78 -17.48 -15.58
C GLY A 158 -15.74 -17.12 -14.51
N GLY A 159 -16.02 -16.16 -13.62
CA GLY A 159 -15.18 -15.84 -12.47
C GLY A 159 -15.21 -16.92 -11.39
N ASN A 160 -14.28 -16.83 -10.43
CA ASN A 160 -14.13 -17.79 -9.33
C ASN A 160 -15.31 -17.76 -8.35
N VAL A 161 -15.94 -16.59 -8.20
CA VAL A 161 -17.18 -16.42 -7.44
C VAL A 161 -18.21 -15.79 -8.35
N VAL A 162 -19.37 -16.43 -8.43
CA VAL A 162 -20.54 -15.94 -9.16
C VAL A 162 -21.57 -15.51 -8.13
N CYS A 163 -22.12 -14.30 -8.27
CA CYS A 163 -23.23 -13.86 -7.42
C CYS A 163 -24.44 -14.76 -7.69
N THR A 164 -24.98 -15.34 -6.62
CA THR A 164 -26.18 -16.20 -6.66
C THR A 164 -27.30 -15.61 -5.84
N ASP A 165 -28.51 -16.17 -5.97
CA ASP A 165 -29.70 -15.92 -5.14
C ASP A 165 -29.60 -16.50 -3.72
N TYR A 166 -28.50 -17.17 -3.39
CA TYR A 166 -28.19 -17.61 -2.03
C TYR A 166 -27.07 -16.78 -1.42
N GLN A 167 -27.12 -16.58 -0.11
CA GLN A 167 -26.03 -15.96 0.63
C GLN A 167 -24.77 -16.81 0.54
N GLN A 168 -23.66 -16.19 0.15
CA GLN A 168 -22.34 -16.80 0.09
C GLN A 168 -21.40 -16.09 1.06
N SER A 169 -20.44 -16.82 1.60
CA SER A 169 -19.41 -16.27 2.49
C SER A 169 -18.04 -16.87 2.20
N GLY A 170 -17.01 -16.16 2.64
CA GLY A 170 -15.64 -16.62 2.59
C GLY A 170 -14.70 -15.62 3.25
N THR A 171 -13.41 -15.91 3.14
CA THR A 171 -12.36 -15.09 3.73
C THR A 171 -11.34 -14.77 2.63
N PHE A 172 -10.81 -13.56 2.67
CA PHE A 172 -9.73 -13.13 1.79
C PHE A 172 -8.65 -12.40 2.58
N LYS A 173 -7.42 -12.42 2.07
CA LYS A 173 -6.29 -11.67 2.62
C LYS A 173 -5.91 -10.54 1.67
N LEU A 174 -5.87 -9.32 2.20
CA LEU A 174 -5.25 -8.18 1.56
C LEU A 174 -3.76 -8.17 1.92
N SER A 175 -2.88 -8.00 0.93
CA SER A 175 -1.43 -7.88 1.16
C SER A 175 -0.87 -6.69 0.39
N LEU A 176 -0.07 -5.89 1.07
CA LEU A 176 0.70 -4.77 0.52
C LEU A 176 2.18 -5.08 0.65
N GLU A 177 2.85 -5.25 -0.50
CA GLU A 177 4.31 -5.36 -0.55
C GLU A 177 4.93 -3.97 -0.46
N THR A 178 6.08 -3.87 0.20
CA THR A 178 6.74 -2.58 0.47
C THR A 178 8.19 -2.58 0.01
N SER A 179 8.75 -1.39 -0.24
CA SER A 179 10.13 -1.21 -0.68
C SER A 179 11.17 -1.42 0.42
N THR A 180 10.76 -1.39 1.69
CA THR A 180 11.66 -1.60 2.84
C THR A 180 11.73 -3.06 3.20
N THR A 181 12.92 -3.54 3.57
CA THR A 181 13.13 -4.93 4.00
C THR A 181 12.35 -5.22 5.27
N GLY A 182 11.31 -6.05 5.17
CA GLY A 182 10.40 -6.39 6.27
C GLY A 182 9.27 -7.29 5.78
N PRO A 183 8.41 -7.80 6.69
CA PRO A 183 7.22 -8.54 6.30
C PRO A 183 6.27 -7.63 5.51
N SER A 184 5.55 -8.20 4.55
CA SER A 184 4.49 -7.48 3.88
C SER A 184 3.35 -7.15 4.84
N LEU A 185 2.74 -5.99 4.63
CA LEU A 185 1.63 -5.52 5.43
C LEU A 185 0.36 -6.24 4.95
N SER A 186 -0.22 -7.08 5.79
CA SER A 186 -1.41 -7.84 5.42
C SER A 186 -2.49 -7.81 6.50
N LYS A 187 -3.75 -7.92 6.06
CA LYS A 187 -4.92 -8.09 6.90
C LYS A 187 -5.88 -9.09 6.27
N THR A 188 -6.55 -9.85 7.12
CA THR A 188 -7.56 -10.84 6.72
C THR A 188 -8.95 -10.26 6.94
N TYR A 189 -9.86 -10.57 6.04
CA TYR A 189 -11.21 -10.07 6.05
C TYR A 189 -12.20 -11.18 5.71
N ASP A 190 -13.33 -11.17 6.40
CA ASP A 190 -14.51 -11.91 6.02
C ASP A 190 -15.30 -11.13 4.97
N VAL A 191 -15.83 -11.86 4.00
CA VAL A 191 -16.68 -11.32 2.95
C VAL A 191 -17.97 -12.12 2.84
N GLN A 192 -19.07 -11.39 2.70
CA GLN A 192 -20.39 -11.95 2.44
C GLN A 192 -20.98 -11.34 1.18
N TYR A 193 -21.58 -12.19 0.36
CA TYR A 193 -22.31 -11.82 -0.85
C TYR A 193 -23.76 -12.20 -0.64
N SER A 194 -24.68 -11.25 -0.84
CA SER A 194 -26.11 -11.51 -0.67
C SER A 194 -26.92 -11.36 -1.94
N ALA A 195 -27.92 -12.24 -1.99
CA ALA A 195 -28.81 -12.60 -3.07
C ALA A 195 -29.45 -11.44 -3.82
N SER A 196 -28.89 -11.12 -4.99
CA SER A 196 -29.55 -10.27 -5.98
C SER A 196 -29.86 -11.10 -7.21
N GLU A 197 -31.05 -10.91 -7.79
CA GLU A 197 -31.43 -11.51 -9.09
C GLU A 197 -30.57 -10.96 -10.24
N GLU A 198 -29.89 -9.83 -10.01
CA GLU A 198 -29.03 -9.18 -10.99
C GLU A 198 -27.55 -9.49 -10.74
N PHE A 199 -26.93 -10.13 -11.71
CA PHE A 199 -25.51 -10.51 -11.72
C PHE A 199 -24.55 -9.38 -11.31
N ASN A 200 -24.83 -8.14 -11.73
CA ASN A 200 -24.00 -6.98 -11.43
C ASN A 200 -24.36 -6.28 -10.10
N ASN A 201 -25.42 -6.69 -9.41
CA ASN A 201 -25.98 -5.96 -8.27
C ASN A 201 -25.91 -6.76 -6.96
N CYS A 202 -24.94 -7.67 -6.85
CA CYS A 202 -24.66 -8.34 -5.58
C CYS A 202 -24.36 -7.30 -4.48
N SER A 203 -25.00 -7.47 -3.33
CA SER A 203 -24.57 -6.73 -2.14
C SER A 203 -23.36 -7.43 -1.53
N ILE A 204 -22.34 -6.64 -1.19
CA ILE A 204 -21.07 -7.14 -0.66
C ILE A 204 -20.87 -6.52 0.72
N THR A 205 -20.67 -7.35 1.73
CA THR A 205 -20.28 -6.90 3.07
C THR A 205 -18.89 -7.42 3.38
N ILE A 206 -18.01 -6.53 3.86
CA ILE A 206 -16.63 -6.86 4.23
C ILE A 206 -16.44 -6.48 5.70
N LYS A 207 -15.83 -7.37 6.47
CA LYS A 207 -15.49 -7.15 7.88
C LYS A 207 -14.08 -7.64 8.14
N GLU A 208 -13.32 -6.91 8.95
CA GLU A 208 -12.01 -7.40 9.40
C GLU A 208 -12.21 -8.67 10.21
N ASP A 209 -11.40 -9.69 9.92
CA ASP A 209 -11.37 -10.95 10.66
C ASP A 209 -10.65 -10.72 12.01
N GLY A 210 -11.27 -11.19 13.10
CA GLY A 210 -10.93 -10.82 14.48
C GLY A 210 -9.92 -11.72 15.17
#